data_AF-A0A937FWW8-F1
#
_entry.id   AF-A0A937FWW8-F1
#
_cell.length_a   1.000
_cell.length_b   1.000
_cell.length_c   1.000
_cell.angle_alpha   90.00
_cell.angle_beta   90.00
_cell.angle_gamma   90.00
#
_symmetry.space_group_name_H-M   'P 1'
#
loop_
_entity.id
_entity.type
_entity.pdbx_description
1 polymer ?
#
loop_
_entity_poly.entity_id
_entity_poly.type
_entity_poly.pdbx_seq_one_letter_code
_entity_poly.pdbx_strand_id
1 'polypeptide(L)'
;MGKQNTRWEESVERYGQLLQAVNDLVCHTTQLAKSYEDINMEFGQLIYENGLHEIMNKANTLQDYERNFQFMYYSLRGQVEQLKQVRGVLQVLLIRDPVNCPCN
;
A
#
# COMPACT_ATOMS: atom_id res chain seq x y z
N MET A 1 16.47 -19.15 34.74
CA MET A 1 15.13 -19.61 34.32
C MET A 1 14.46 -18.45 33.59
N GLY A 2 14.19 -18.58 32.29
CA GLY A 2 13.49 -17.54 31.53
C GLY A 2 12.03 -17.47 31.95
N LYS A 3 11.51 -16.25 32.15
CA LYS A 3 10.07 -16.02 32.36
C LYS A 3 9.32 -16.53 31.12
N GLN A 4 8.36 -17.42 31.31
CA GLN A 4 7.41 -17.76 30.24
C GLN A 4 6.40 -16.62 30.11
N ASN A 5 6.17 -16.18 28.88
CA ASN A 5 5.13 -15.19 28.57
C ASN A 5 3.75 -15.80 28.88
N THR A 6 2.86 -14.96 29.39
CA THR A 6 1.43 -15.25 29.48
C THR A 6 0.81 -15.29 28.08
N ARG A 7 -0.32 -15.98 27.92
CA ARG A 7 -1.06 -16.00 26.65
C ARG A 7 -1.44 -14.60 26.17
N TRP A 8 -1.63 -13.67 27.10
CA TRP A 8 -1.86 -12.25 26.82
C TRP A 8 -0.64 -11.59 26.18
N GLU A 9 0.54 -11.73 26.81
CA GLU A 9 1.80 -11.19 26.28
C GLU A 9 2.10 -11.74 24.87
N GLU A 10 1.85 -13.04 24.65
CA GLU A 10 2.01 -13.66 23.33
C GLU A 10 1.01 -13.13 22.28
N SER A 11 -0.26 -12.90 22.65
CA SER A 11 -1.27 -12.33 21.76
C SER A 11 -0.88 -10.91 21.36
N VAL A 12 -0.60 -10.06 22.34
CA VAL A 12 -0.19 -8.65 22.12
C VAL A 12 1.06 -8.57 21.25
N GLU A 13 2.07 -9.40 21.50
CA GLU A 13 3.29 -9.43 20.70
C GLU A 13 3.01 -9.78 19.23
N ARG A 14 2.20 -10.81 18.97
CA ARG A 14 1.85 -11.23 17.60
C ARG A 14 1.07 -10.15 16.84
N TYR A 15 0.06 -9.55 17.48
CA TYR A 15 -0.67 -8.44 16.87
C TYR A 15 0.23 -7.23 16.65
N GLY A 16 1.16 -6.95 17.57
CA GLY A 16 2.16 -5.89 17.43
C GLY A 16 3.05 -6.10 16.20
N GLN A 17 3.58 -7.31 16.02
CA GLN A 17 4.37 -7.69 14.85
C GLN A 17 3.57 -7.55 13.55
N LEU A 18 2.31 -8.00 13.55
CA LEU A 18 1.44 -7.93 12.38
C LEU A 18 1.06 -6.48 12.02
N LEU A 19 0.76 -5.65 13.02
CA LEU A 19 0.50 -4.23 12.84
C LEU A 19 1.73 -3.49 12.30
N GLN A 20 2.93 -3.83 12.79
CA GLN A 20 4.17 -3.27 12.26
C GLN A 20 4.37 -3.66 10.80
N ALA A 21 4.22 -4.95 10.46
CA ALA A 21 4.35 -5.42 9.09
C ALA A 21 3.35 -4.73 8.14
N VAL A 22 2.10 -4.55 8.57
CA VAL A 22 1.10 -3.82 7.77
C VAL A 22 1.44 -2.34 7.65
N ASN A 23 1.95 -1.69 8.70
CA ASN A 23 2.42 -0.30 8.62
C ASN A 23 3.57 -0.15 7.60
N ASP A 24 4.53 -1.08 7.61
CA ASP A 24 5.64 -1.08 6.65
C ASP A 24 5.13 -1.29 5.22
N LEU A 25 4.17 -2.20 5.02
CA LEU A 25 3.52 -2.40 3.72
C LEU A 25 2.79 -1.15 3.24
N VAL A 26 2.02 -0.48 4.12
CA VAL A 26 1.35 0.79 3.78
C VAL A 26 2.38 1.84 3.37
N CYS A 27 3.47 1.97 4.14
CA CYS A 27 4.55 2.93 3.86
C CYS A 27 5.19 2.67 2.49
N HIS A 28 5.68 1.45 2.26
CA HIS A 28 6.36 1.09 1.01
C HIS A 28 5.43 1.14 -0.20
N THR A 29 4.17 0.71 -0.07
CA THR A 29 3.21 0.77 -1.19
C THR A 29 2.83 2.21 -1.52
N THR A 30 2.73 3.09 -0.51
CA THR A 30 2.51 4.53 -0.73
C THR A 30 3.70 5.17 -1.44
N GLN A 31 4.93 4.83 -1.03
CA GLN A 31 6.14 5.31 -1.69
C GLN A 31 6.24 4.80 -3.14
N LEU A 32 5.88 3.55 -3.38
CA LEU A 32 5.84 2.96 -4.72
C LEU A 32 4.83 3.69 -5.62
N ALA A 33 3.62 3.94 -5.11
CA ALA A 33 2.59 4.69 -5.85
C ALA A 33 3.07 6.09 -6.23
N LYS A 34 3.73 6.78 -5.30
CA LYS A 34 4.29 8.11 -5.55
C LYS A 34 5.44 8.07 -6.58
N SER A 35 6.38 7.15 -6.41
CA SER A 35 7.49 6.99 -7.36
C SER A 35 6.98 6.67 -8.77
N TYR A 36 5.96 5.82 -8.88
CA TYR A 36 5.31 5.53 -10.15
C TYR A 36 4.67 6.79 -10.77
N GLU A 37 3.96 7.58 -9.99
CA GLU A 37 3.39 8.86 -10.44
C GLU A 37 4.49 9.83 -10.91
N ASP A 38 5.53 10.04 -10.10
CA ASP A 38 6.62 10.97 -10.41
C ASP A 38 7.33 10.60 -11.72
N ILE A 39 7.66 9.30 -11.92
CA ILE A 39 8.29 8.81 -13.16
C ILE A 39 7.38 9.00 -14.37
N ASN A 40 6.07 8.73 -14.23
CA ASN A 40 5.13 8.89 -15.35
C ASN A 40 4.84 10.36 -15.65
N MET A 41 4.92 11.25 -14.67
CA MET A 41 4.82 12.69 -14.89
C MET A 41 6.03 13.22 -15.67
N GLU A 42 7.25 12.79 -15.31
CA GLU A 42 8.47 13.11 -16.08
C GLU A 42 8.36 12.60 -17.53
N PHE A 43 7.93 11.35 -17.71
CA PHE A 43 7.71 10.80 -19.04
C PHE A 43 6.56 11.51 -19.79
N GLY A 44 5.50 11.91 -19.08
CA GLY A 44 4.40 12.71 -19.62
C GLY A 44 4.89 14.06 -20.16
N GLN A 45 5.78 14.75 -19.45
CA GLN A 45 6.41 15.98 -19.95
C GLN A 45 7.17 15.71 -21.26
N LEU A 46 7.93 14.61 -21.34
CA LEU A 46 8.58 14.22 -22.58
C LEU A 46 7.56 14.01 -23.72
N ILE A 47 6.42 13.38 -23.44
CA ILE A 47 5.33 13.17 -24.40
C ILE A 47 4.79 14.50 -24.92
N TYR A 48 4.25 15.34 -24.03
CA TYR A 48 3.43 16.48 -24.44
C TYR A 48 4.22 17.76 -24.70
N GLU A 49 5.39 17.94 -24.07
CA GLU A 49 6.18 19.17 -24.18
C GLU A 49 7.37 19.02 -25.14
N ASN A 50 7.89 17.80 -25.34
CA ASN A 50 9.11 17.55 -26.12
C ASN A 50 8.88 16.81 -27.44
N GLY A 51 7.67 16.89 -28.00
CA GLY A 51 7.37 16.45 -29.38
C GLY A 51 7.21 14.94 -29.57
N LEU A 52 7.25 14.13 -28.50
CA LEU A 52 7.00 12.69 -28.57
C LEU A 52 5.53 12.35 -28.83
N HIS A 53 4.61 13.26 -28.50
CA HIS A 53 3.17 13.08 -28.69
C HIS A 53 2.81 12.67 -30.12
N GLU A 54 3.30 13.40 -31.14
CA GLU A 54 2.99 13.08 -32.53
C GLU A 54 3.56 11.73 -32.97
N ILE A 55 4.75 11.37 -32.49
CA ILE A 55 5.41 10.09 -32.80
C ILE A 55 4.62 8.94 -32.19
N MET A 56 4.25 9.05 -30.92
CA MET A 56 3.49 8.02 -30.21
C MET A 56 2.06 7.90 -30.74
N ASN A 57 1.44 9.00 -31.15
CA ASN A 57 0.12 8.97 -31.78
C ASN A 57 0.18 8.29 -33.15
N LYS A 58 1.20 8.60 -33.98
CA LYS A 58 1.43 7.92 -35.27
C LYS A 58 1.75 6.43 -35.11
N ALA A 59 2.44 6.06 -34.04
CA ALA A 59 2.73 4.67 -33.69
C ALA A 59 1.54 3.94 -33.03
N ASN A 60 0.44 4.65 -32.75
CA ASN A 60 -0.73 4.15 -32.05
C ASN A 60 -0.42 3.59 -30.64
N THR A 61 0.57 4.16 -29.95
CA THR A 61 1.01 3.74 -28.60
C THR A 61 0.62 4.71 -27.50
N LEU A 62 0.21 5.93 -27.85
CA LEU A 62 -0.13 6.98 -26.88
C LEU A 62 -1.31 6.57 -25.98
N GLN A 63 -2.41 6.10 -26.59
CA GLN A 63 -3.60 5.71 -25.84
C GLN A 63 -3.34 4.50 -24.93
N ASP A 64 -2.50 3.55 -25.38
CA ASP A 64 -2.10 2.39 -24.58
C ASP A 64 -1.26 2.82 -23.37
N TYR A 65 -0.34 3.76 -23.57
CA TYR A 65 0.43 4.36 -22.47
C TYR A 65 -0.49 5.02 -21.44
N GLU A 66 -1.38 5.93 -21.87
CA GLU A 66 -2.29 6.66 -20.96
C GLU A 66 -3.19 5.70 -20.17
N ARG A 67 -3.73 4.68 -20.85
CA ARG A 67 -4.58 3.66 -20.24
C ARG A 67 -3.81 2.83 -19.21
N ASN A 68 -2.60 2.41 -19.53
CA ASN A 68 -1.76 1.63 -18.63
C ASN A 68 -1.35 2.44 -17.40
N PHE A 69 -1.02 3.72 -17.59
CA PHE A 69 -0.74 4.65 -16.50
C PHE A 69 -1.93 4.76 -15.57
N GLN A 70 -3.11 5.08 -16.11
CA GLN A 70 -4.34 5.23 -15.34
C GLN A 70 -4.65 3.94 -14.55
N PHE A 71 -4.58 2.79 -15.20
CA PHE A 71 -4.85 1.50 -14.58
C PHE A 71 -3.91 1.23 -13.39
N MET A 72 -2.61 1.38 -13.61
CA MET A 72 -1.61 1.09 -12.58
C MET A 72 -1.69 2.08 -11.42
N TYR A 73 -1.89 3.37 -11.71
CA TYR A 73 -2.06 4.41 -10.70
C TYR A 73 -3.21 4.09 -9.74
N TYR A 74 -4.40 3.80 -10.29
CA TYR A 74 -5.56 3.46 -9.46
C TYR A 74 -5.43 2.11 -8.77
N SER A 75 -4.76 1.14 -9.38
CA SER A 75 -4.46 -0.15 -8.75
C SER A 75 -3.60 0.03 -7.49
N LEU A 76 -2.48 0.76 -7.60
CA LEU A 76 -1.59 1.02 -6.47
C LEU A 76 -2.28 1.80 -5.36
N ARG A 77 -3.07 2.82 -5.69
CA ARG A 77 -3.86 3.55 -4.70
C ARG A 77 -4.91 2.68 -4.03
N GLY A 78 -5.57 1.79 -4.77
CA GLY A 78 -6.50 0.81 -4.23
C GLY A 78 -5.83 -0.13 -3.21
N GLN A 79 -4.63 -0.61 -3.51
CA GLN A 79 -3.86 -1.44 -2.58
C GLN A 79 -3.50 -0.71 -1.29
N VAL A 80 -3.11 0.56 -1.36
CA VAL A 80 -2.84 1.39 -0.16
C VAL A 80 -4.08 1.46 0.73
N GLU A 81 -5.26 1.71 0.16
CA GLU A 81 -6.49 1.79 0.95
C GLU A 81 -6.90 0.44 1.55
N GLN A 82 -6.72 -0.67 0.82
CA GLN A 82 -6.94 -2.01 1.34
C GLN A 82 -6.03 -2.32 2.54
N LEU A 83 -4.74 -1.98 2.45
CA LEU A 83 -3.80 -2.16 3.56
C LEU A 83 -4.16 -1.32 4.78
N LYS A 84 -4.62 -0.08 4.58
CA LYS A 84 -5.13 0.77 5.68
C LYS A 84 -6.36 0.16 6.35
N GLN A 85 -7.27 -0.44 5.57
CA GLN A 85 -8.43 -1.15 6.11
C GLN A 85 -8.02 -2.38 6.91
N VAL A 86 -7.11 -3.21 6.39
CA VAL A 86 -6.55 -4.37 7.11
C VAL A 86 -5.95 -3.93 8.44
N ARG A 87 -5.15 -2.85 8.45
CA ARG A 87 -4.61 -2.28 9.69
C ARG A 87 -5.71 -1.94 10.70
N GLY A 88 -6.78 -1.29 10.26
CA GLY A 88 -7.92 -0.95 11.12
C GLY A 88 -8.60 -2.19 11.71
N VAL A 89 -8.79 -3.23 10.90
CA VAL A 89 -9.35 -4.52 11.37
C VAL A 89 -8.44 -5.16 12.42
N LEU A 90 -7.12 -5.17 12.20
CA LEU A 90 -6.16 -5.73 13.15
C LEU A 90 -6.13 -5.00 14.49
N GLN A 91 -6.27 -3.67 14.48
CA GLN A 91 -6.38 -2.88 15.70
C GLN A 91 -7.63 -3.27 16.51
N VAL A 92 -8.76 -3.49 15.82
CA VAL A 92 -10.00 -3.95 16.47
C VAL A 92 -9.84 -5.36 17.03
N LEU A 93 -9.21 -6.27 16.30
CA LEU A 93 -8.97 -7.64 16.74
C LEU A 93 -8.07 -7.70 17.98
N LEU A 94 -7.00 -6.89 18.03
CA LEU A 94 -6.15 -6.79 19.20
C LEU A 94 -6.96 -6.41 20.46
N ILE A 95 -7.86 -5.44 20.34
CA ILE A 95 -8.71 -4.96 21.45
C ILE A 95 -9.75 -6.01 21.85
N ARG A 96 -10.31 -6.74 20.88
CA ARG A 96 -11.41 -7.69 21.10
C ARG A 96 -10.97 -9.13 21.36
N ASP A 97 -9.68 -9.42 21.32
CA ASP A 97 -9.18 -10.76 21.61
C ASP A 97 -9.65 -11.16 23.01
N PRO A 98 -10.37 -12.29 23.17
CA PRO A 98 -10.83 -12.78 24.47
C PRO A 98 -9.70 -12.99 25.49
N VAL A 99 -8.47 -13.20 25.03
CA VAL A 99 -7.28 -13.28 25.89
C VAL A 99 -6.86 -11.89 26.39
N ASN A 100 -7.23 -10.82 25.68
CA ASN A 100 -6.97 -9.41 26.00
C ASN A 100 -8.14 -8.70 26.70
N CYS A 101 -9.32 -9.31 26.74
CA CYS A 101 -10.45 -8.86 27.55
C CYS A 101 -10.55 -9.71 28.83
N PRO A 102 -10.16 -9.21 30.01
CA PRO A 102 -10.46 -9.93 31.25
C PRO A 102 -11.98 -10.06 31.42
N CYS A 103 -12.46 -11.28 31.65
CA CYS A 103 -13.85 -11.50 32.06
C CYS A 103 -14.06 -10.79 33.41
N ASN A 104 -14.99 -9.83 33.45
CA ASN A 104 -15.45 -9.21 34.70
C ASN A 104 -16.08 -10.25 35.64
#